data_AF-A0A2N2IL91-F1
#
_entry.id   AF-A0A2N2IL91-F1
#
_cell.length_a   1.000
_cell.length_b   1.000
_cell.length_c   1.000
_cell.angle_alpha   90.00
_cell.angle_beta   90.00
_cell.angle_gamma   90.00
#
_symmetry.space_group_name_H-M   'P 1'
#
loop_
_entity.id
_entity.type
_entity.pdbx_description
1 polymer ?
#
loop_
_entity_poly.entity_id
_entity_poly.type
_entity_poly.pdbx_seq_one_letter_code
_entity_poly.pdbx_strand_id
1 'polypeptide(L)'
;PRDAVKALRGIRDTNGLMVTVEDEAIFEAGRLMGTYAGVFAEPAAACAFAGVLALKAAGTIQPHHRCLVFSTGSGLKDVAGASMAAGSARLVTSLADLEALFAQA
;
A
#
# COMPACT_ATOMS: atom_id res chain seq x y z
N PRO A 1 6.74 2.37 17.58
CA PRO A 1 6.92 0.92 17.92
C PRO A 1 6.99 0.74 19.44
N ARG A 2 6.54 -0.41 19.98
CA ARG A 2 6.48 -0.65 21.43
C ARG A 2 7.86 -0.69 22.11
N ASP A 3 8.88 -1.15 21.39
CA ASP A 3 10.28 -1.11 21.82
C ASP A 3 11.08 -0.21 20.88
N ALA A 4 11.09 1.09 21.19
CA ALA A 4 11.78 2.09 20.39
C ALA A 4 13.30 1.95 20.45
N VAL A 5 13.85 1.49 21.59
CA VAL A 5 15.30 1.33 21.76
C VAL A 5 15.83 0.25 20.83
N LYS A 6 15.14 -0.89 20.75
CA LYS A 6 15.51 -1.97 19.83
C LYS A 6 15.38 -1.55 18.36
N ALA A 7 14.33 -0.81 18.00
CA ALA A 7 14.16 -0.29 16.65
C ALA A 7 15.29 0.68 16.26
N LEU A 8 15.61 1.66 17.11
CA LEU A 8 16.68 2.63 16.87
C LEU A 8 18.05 1.97 16.76
N ARG A 9 18.32 0.93 17.56
CA ARG A 9 19.54 0.14 17.43
C ARG A 9 19.63 -0.51 16.05
N GLY A 10 18.59 -1.22 15.62
CA GLY A 10 18.57 -1.87 14.30
C GLY A 10 18.81 -0.88 13.15
N ILE A 11 18.17 0.30 13.21
CA ILE A 11 18.36 1.34 12.21
C ILE A 11 19.81 1.85 12.16
N ARG A 12 20.42 2.11 13.32
CA ARG A 12 21.82 2.59 13.38
C ARG A 12 22.79 1.51 12.90
N ASP A 13 22.61 0.27 13.35
CA ASP A 13 23.48 -0.85 13.02
C ASP A 13 23.47 -1.17 11.51
N THR A 14 22.36 -0.88 10.81
CA THR A 14 22.23 -1.12 9.36
C THR A 14 22.43 0.14 8.52
N ASN A 15 22.77 1.30 9.10
CA ASN A 15 22.68 2.61 8.42
C ASN A 15 21.35 2.81 7.68
N GLY A 16 20.26 2.35 8.32
CA GLY A 16 18.90 2.48 7.80
C GLY A 16 18.29 3.85 8.08
N LEU A 17 17.00 3.96 7.78
CA LEU A 17 16.21 5.16 8.03
C LEU A 17 14.80 4.80 8.51
N MET A 18 14.09 5.81 9.01
CA MET A 18 12.65 5.76 9.24
C MET A 18 11.97 6.85 8.40
N VAL A 19 10.77 6.54 7.92
CA VAL A 19 9.91 7.47 7.20
C VAL A 19 8.51 7.40 7.79
N THR A 20 7.83 8.53 7.82
CA THR A 20 6.41 8.64 8.17
C THR A 20 5.62 8.85 6.90
N VAL A 21 4.41 8.31 6.85
CA VAL A 21 3.46 8.49 5.75
C VAL A 21 2.10 8.80 6.32
N GLU A 22 1.29 9.55 5.57
CA GLU A 22 -0.10 9.84 5.92
C GLU A 22 -0.99 8.61 5.66
N ASP A 23 -2.12 8.52 6.36
CA ASP A 23 -3.05 7.39 6.27
C ASP A 23 -3.58 7.19 4.84
N GLU A 24 -3.82 8.27 4.09
CA GLU A 24 -4.25 8.20 2.68
C GLU A 24 -3.25 7.45 1.81
N ALA A 25 -1.95 7.63 2.06
CA ALA A 25 -0.90 6.92 1.34
C ALA A 25 -0.88 5.43 1.69
N ILE A 26 -1.28 5.06 2.91
CA ILE A 26 -1.40 3.66 3.34
C ILE A 26 -2.55 2.99 2.58
N PHE A 27 -3.71 3.64 2.47
CA PHE A 27 -4.86 3.10 1.73
C PHE A 27 -4.55 2.95 0.23
N GLU A 28 -3.94 3.96 -0.38
CA GLU A 28 -3.54 3.89 -1.79
C GLU A 28 -2.50 2.80 -2.03
N ALA A 29 -1.50 2.65 -1.14
CA ALA A 29 -0.52 1.57 -1.23
C ALA A 29 -1.20 0.20 -1.15
N GLY A 30 -2.17 0.01 -0.25
CA GLY A 30 -2.98 -1.21 -0.16
C GLY A 30 -3.73 -1.50 -1.46
N ARG A 31 -4.37 -0.48 -2.05
CA ARG A 31 -5.07 -0.58 -3.34
C ARG A 31 -4.12 -0.98 -4.47
N LEU A 32 -2.93 -0.38 -4.54
CA LEU A 32 -1.90 -0.69 -5.53
C LEU A 32 -1.38 -2.13 -5.38
N MET A 33 -1.13 -2.59 -4.15
CA MET A 33 -0.71 -3.98 -3.89
C MET A 33 -1.77 -4.99 -4.36
N GLY A 34 -3.05 -4.72 -4.08
CA GLY A 34 -4.16 -5.55 -4.55
C GLY A 34 -4.27 -5.55 -6.07
N THR A 35 -4.22 -4.36 -6.69
CA THR A 35 -4.43 -4.17 -8.13
C THR A 35 -3.31 -4.76 -8.98
N TYR A 36 -2.05 -4.52 -8.62
CA TYR A 36 -0.90 -4.85 -9.48
C TYR A 36 -0.16 -6.12 -9.07
N ALA A 37 -0.29 -6.57 -7.82
CA ALA A 37 0.40 -7.75 -7.33
C ALA A 37 -0.55 -8.85 -6.83
N GLY A 38 -1.87 -8.62 -6.78
CA GLY A 38 -2.83 -9.57 -6.22
C GLY A 38 -2.63 -9.80 -4.72
N VAL A 39 -2.00 -8.87 -4.01
CA VAL A 39 -1.69 -9.00 -2.58
C VAL A 39 -2.68 -8.18 -1.77
N PHE A 40 -3.60 -8.87 -1.09
CA PHE A 40 -4.54 -8.23 -0.16
C PHE A 40 -3.93 -8.13 1.24
N ALA A 41 -3.21 -7.03 1.49
CA ALA A 41 -2.45 -6.77 2.70
C ALA A 41 -3.25 -6.03 3.78
N GLU A 42 -2.93 -6.25 5.07
CA GLU A 42 -3.44 -5.42 6.16
C GLU A 42 -2.82 -4.00 6.14
N PRO A 43 -3.40 -2.99 6.84
CA PRO A 43 -2.89 -1.61 6.82
C PRO A 43 -1.42 -1.47 7.23
N ALA A 44 -0.96 -2.22 8.25
CA ALA A 44 0.44 -2.19 8.68
C ALA A 44 1.42 -2.66 7.58
N ALA A 45 1.03 -3.66 6.81
CA ALA A 45 1.82 -4.15 5.67
C ALA A 45 1.79 -3.15 4.50
N ALA A 46 0.62 -2.54 4.23
CA ALA A 46 0.49 -1.49 3.23
C ALA A 46 1.31 -0.23 3.59
N CYS A 47 1.41 0.12 4.87
CA CYS A 47 2.21 1.23 5.37
C CYS A 47 3.70 1.09 5.02
N ALA A 48 4.25 -0.13 5.15
CA ALA A 48 5.63 -0.40 4.74
C ALA A 48 5.84 -0.17 3.24
N PHE A 49 4.88 -0.57 2.40
CA PHE A 49 4.95 -0.31 0.95
C PHE A 49 4.75 1.17 0.61
N ALA A 50 3.87 1.88 1.30
CA ALA A 50 3.71 3.34 1.17
C ALA A 50 5.03 4.07 1.45
N GLY A 51 5.78 3.63 2.48
CA GLY A 51 7.12 4.14 2.76
C GLY A 51 8.10 3.93 1.61
N VAL A 52 8.06 2.77 0.93
CA VAL A 52 8.87 2.52 -0.27
C VAL A 52 8.50 3.48 -1.40
N LEU A 53 7.21 3.71 -1.64
CA LEU A 53 6.73 4.66 -2.65
C LEU A 53 7.19 6.10 -2.35
N ALA A 54 7.11 6.53 -1.09
CA ALA A 54 7.57 7.84 -0.64
C ALA A 54 9.09 8.00 -0.84
N LEU A 55 9.89 7.01 -0.44
CA LEU A 55 11.34 7.03 -0.61
C LEU A 55 11.77 6.96 -2.07
N LYS A 56 11.01 6.27 -2.92
CA LYS A 56 11.22 6.28 -4.37
C LYS A 56 10.93 7.67 -4.95
N ALA A 57 9.81 8.29 -4.56
CA ALA A 57 9.47 9.65 -4.99
C ALA A 57 10.51 10.69 -4.56
N ALA A 58 11.09 10.51 -3.37
CA ALA A 58 12.18 11.34 -2.86
C ALA A 58 13.57 11.01 -3.45
N GLY A 59 13.68 10.03 -4.36
CA GLY A 59 14.94 9.62 -4.96
C GLY A 59 15.90 8.86 -4.02
N THR A 60 15.46 8.50 -2.81
CA THR A 60 16.27 7.68 -1.89
C THR A 60 16.35 6.23 -2.37
N ILE A 61 15.23 5.68 -2.88
CA ILE A 61 15.20 4.38 -3.55
C ILE A 61 15.27 4.61 -5.06
N GLN A 62 16.28 4.05 -5.70
CA GLN A 62 16.49 4.14 -7.14
C GLN A 62 15.77 3.00 -7.88
N PRO A 63 15.39 3.18 -9.17
CA PRO A 63 14.64 2.16 -9.92
C PRO A 63 15.30 0.77 -10.01
N HIS A 64 16.63 0.71 -9.90
CA HIS A 64 17.39 -0.53 -9.97
C HIS A 64 17.59 -1.20 -8.59
N HIS A 65 17.21 -0.55 -7.49
CA HIS A 65 17.27 -1.15 -6.16
C HIS A 65 16.23 -2.26 -6.03
N ARG A 66 16.61 -3.33 -5.32
CA ARG A 66 15.70 -4.42 -4.97
C ARG A 66 15.18 -4.17 -3.55
N CYS A 67 13.87 -4.13 -3.40
CA CYS A 67 13.21 -3.93 -2.12
C CYS A 67 12.44 -5.18 -1.71
N LEU A 68 12.49 -5.50 -0.41
CA LEU A 68 11.63 -6.52 0.22
C LEU A 68 10.70 -5.80 1.20
N VAL A 69 9.40 -6.02 1.04
CA VAL A 69 8.38 -5.53 1.98
C VAL A 69 7.81 -6.72 2.73
N PHE A 70 7.85 -6.67 4.06
CA PHE A 70 7.25 -7.69 4.91
C PHE A 70 5.74 -7.46 5.03
N SER A 71 4.95 -8.34 4.41
CA SER A 71 3.51 -8.37 4.65
C SER A 71 3.23 -9.21 5.90
N THR A 72 2.99 -8.55 7.03
CA THR A 72 2.82 -9.19 8.35
C THR A 72 1.42 -9.78 8.55
N GLY A 73 0.47 -9.47 7.68
CA GLY A 73 -0.88 -10.01 7.77
C GLY A 73 -1.77 -9.69 6.57
N SER A 74 -2.90 -10.41 6.53
CA SER A 74 -3.88 -10.34 5.45
C SER A 74 -4.90 -9.22 5.68
N GLY A 75 -5.32 -8.59 4.59
CA GLY A 75 -6.43 -7.63 4.58
C GLY A 75 -7.77 -8.22 5.03
N LEU A 76 -7.91 -9.56 5.07
CA LEU A 76 -9.11 -10.22 5.62
C LEU A 76 -9.31 -9.95 7.11
N LYS A 77 -8.29 -9.45 7.82
CA LYS A 77 -8.42 -9.01 9.21
C LYS A 77 -9.12 -7.66 9.36
N ASP A 78 -9.16 -6.85 8.31
CA ASP A 78 -9.77 -5.51 8.30
C ASP A 78 -10.52 -5.26 6.99
N VAL A 79 -11.66 -5.95 6.86
CA VAL A 79 -12.53 -5.84 5.67
C VAL A 79 -13.19 -4.46 5.60
N ALA A 80 -13.39 -3.79 6.75
CA ALA A 80 -13.97 -2.45 6.79
C ALA A 80 -13.00 -1.41 6.18
N GLY A 81 -11.73 -1.41 6.60
CA GLY A 81 -10.69 -0.57 6.01
C GLY A 81 -10.52 -0.82 4.51
N ALA A 82 -10.53 -2.09 4.11
CA ALA A 82 -10.47 -2.47 2.70
C ALA A 82 -11.64 -1.95 1.88
N SER A 83 -12.86 -2.02 2.43
CA SER A 83 -14.07 -1.54 1.76
C SER A 83 -14.03 -0.02 1.56
N MET A 84 -13.54 0.73 2.54
CA MET A 84 -13.35 2.19 2.41
C MET A 84 -12.33 2.52 1.31
N ALA A 85 -11.20 1.80 1.25
CA ALA A 85 -10.16 2.02 0.25
C ALA A 85 -10.61 1.67 -1.18
N ALA A 86 -11.54 0.71 -1.34
CA ALA A 86 -12.09 0.33 -2.63
C ALA A 86 -13.07 1.37 -3.21
N GLY A 87 -13.64 2.23 -2.35
CA GLY A 87 -14.65 3.21 -2.75
C GLY A 87 -15.97 2.58 -3.18
N SER A 88 -16.80 3.37 -3.88
CA SER A 88 -18.12 2.95 -4.31
C SER A 88 -18.06 2.14 -5.60
N ALA A 89 -18.76 1.00 -5.63
CA ALA A 89 -18.96 0.26 -6.87
C ALA A 89 -19.81 1.08 -7.86
N ARG A 90 -19.40 1.12 -9.12
CA ARG A 90 -20.21 1.73 -10.18
C ARG A 90 -21.36 0.77 -10.55
N LEU A 91 -22.59 1.22 -10.33
CA LEU A 91 -23.77 0.45 -10.71
C LEU A 91 -23.91 0.44 -12.23
N VAL A 92 -24.03 -0.76 -12.79
CA VAL A 92 -24.30 -1.01 -14.22
C VAL A 92 -25.67 -1.66 -14.28
N THR A 93 -26.64 -1.01 -14.93
CA THR A 93 -28.04 -1.46 -14.94
C THR A 93 -28.48 -2.08 -16.27
N SER A 94 -27.71 -1.84 -17.33
CA SER A 94 -27.98 -2.37 -18.66
C SER A 94 -26.69 -2.79 -19.39
N LEU A 95 -26.84 -3.61 -20.43
CA LEU A 95 -25.72 -3.95 -21.32
C LEU A 95 -25.15 -2.69 -21.99
N ALA A 96 -26.00 -1.74 -22.37
CA ALA A 96 -25.57 -0.47 -22.97
C ALA A 96 -24.72 0.37 -21.99
N ASP A 97 -25.05 0.36 -20.69
CA ASP A 97 -24.25 1.03 -19.65
C ASP A 97 -22.84 0.41 -19.56
N LEU A 98 -22.76 -0.91 -19.69
CA LEU A 98 -21.50 -1.65 -19.67
C LEU A 98 -20.66 -1.35 -20.92
N GLU A 99 -21.28 -1.38 -22.10
CA GLU A 99 -20.60 -1.10 -23.37
C GLU A 99 -20.02 0.33 -23.39
N ALA A 100 -20.76 1.31 -22.87
CA ALA A 100 -20.31 2.69 -22.75
C ALA A 100 -19.08 2.85 -21.83
N LEU A 101 -18.95 2.00 -20.80
CA LEU A 101 -17.80 1.99 -19.90
C LEU A 101 -16.53 1.49 -20.59
N PHE A 102 -16.64 0.37 -21.32
CA PHE A 102 -15.50 -0.20 -22.03
C PHE A 102 -15.05 0.64 -23.23
N ALA A 103 -15.95 1.44 -23.83
CA ALA A 103 -15.58 2.37 -24.89
C ALA A 103 -14.73 3.58 -24.42
N GLN A 104 -14.63 3.81 -23.11
CA GLN A 104 -13.86 4.91 -22.50
C GLN A 104 -12.51 4.45 -21.93
N ALA A 105 -12.25 3.15 -21.90
CA ALA A 105 -11.03 2.53 -21.38
C ALA A 105 -10.03 2.27 -22.52
#